data_AF-A0A7X9B8N8-F1
#
_entry.id   AF-A0A7X9B8N8-F1
#
_cell.length_a   1.000
_cell.length_b   1.000
_cell.length_c   1.000
_cell.angle_alpha   90.00
_cell.angle_beta   90.00
_cell.angle_gamma   90.00
#
_symmetry.space_group_name_H-M   'P 1'
#
loop_
_entity.id
_entity.type
_entity.pdbx_description
1 polymer ?
#
loop_
_entity_poly.entity_id
_entity_poly.type
_entity_poly.pdbx_seq_one_letter_code
_entity_poly.pdbx_strand_id
1 'polypeptide(L)'
;MRNYINRKLGVIIIFVIVIAILINISTRKSPYELVEEMRDGTVDYELISSNKTDDGIFLYTSGIVNKHRDNIYYVDMVKKTLTGYKWVGGGGHINRDLPKESEESEDFIISMQLLNEEQHITPTALGIISDEKVIGISIDILDELSNKVTIYNGRDEKEKFYVVHFEGDIADVPYLIVRIMYAGDREVVFLSTDEDMKRLQEGKQLYINEENIEK
;
A
#
# COMPACT_ATOMS: atom_id res chain seq x y z
N MET A 1 21.43 -58.94 -9.17
CA MET A 1 20.36 -58.20 -8.46
C MET A 1 20.87 -56.99 -7.66
N ARG A 2 21.88 -57.13 -6.79
CA ARG A 2 22.39 -56.03 -5.93
C ARG A 2 22.82 -54.76 -6.69
N ASN A 3 23.47 -54.90 -7.84
CA ASN A 3 23.89 -53.75 -8.68
C ASN A 3 22.72 -52.99 -9.34
N TYR A 4 21.58 -53.66 -9.57
CA TYR A 4 20.40 -53.03 -10.15
C TYR A 4 19.64 -52.20 -9.11
N ILE A 5 19.58 -52.70 -7.87
CA ILE A 5 18.99 -52.00 -6.72
C ILE A 5 19.80 -50.74 -6.39
N ASN A 6 21.14 -50.84 -6.35
CA ASN A 6 22.02 -49.70 -6.07
C ASN A 6 21.94 -48.61 -7.16
N ARG A 7 21.77 -48.98 -8.45
CA ARG A 7 21.57 -48.01 -9.53
C ARG A 7 20.23 -47.28 -9.42
N LYS A 8 19.13 -47.99 -9.13
CA LYS A 8 17.83 -47.35 -8.92
C LYS A 8 17.82 -46.41 -7.71
N LEU A 9 18.47 -46.82 -6.62
CA LEU A 9 18.60 -45.99 -5.42
C LEU A 9 19.40 -44.71 -5.71
N GLY A 10 20.49 -44.80 -6.46
CA GLY A 10 21.27 -43.63 -6.89
C GLY A 10 20.46 -42.65 -7.75
N VAL A 11 19.65 -43.14 -8.69
CA VAL A 11 18.78 -42.28 -9.52
C VAL A 11 17.72 -41.57 -8.68
N ILE A 12 17.10 -42.28 -7.73
CA ILE A 12 16.10 -41.69 -6.81
C ILE A 12 16.74 -40.59 -5.96
N ILE A 13 17.93 -40.83 -5.40
CA ILE A 13 18.65 -39.83 -4.59
C ILE A 13 18.99 -38.59 -5.41
N ILE A 14 19.50 -38.76 -6.64
CA ILE A 14 19.80 -37.63 -7.54
C ILE A 14 18.52 -36.84 -7.85
N PHE A 15 17.41 -37.53 -8.14
CA PHE A 15 16.13 -36.88 -8.41
C PHE A 15 15.63 -36.07 -7.21
N VAL A 16 15.73 -36.61 -6.00
CA VAL A 16 15.39 -35.90 -4.76
C VAL A 16 16.29 -34.68 -4.54
N ILE A 17 17.59 -34.79 -4.79
CA ILE A 17 18.54 -33.68 -4.68
C ILE A 17 18.21 -32.59 -5.69
N VAL A 18 17.92 -32.94 -6.95
CA VAL A 18 17.55 -31.98 -7.99
C VAL A 18 16.25 -31.27 -7.62
N ILE A 19 15.23 -31.99 -7.15
CA ILE A 19 13.98 -31.38 -6.65
C ILE A 19 14.26 -30.46 -5.47
N ALA A 20 15.07 -30.89 -4.49
CA ALA A 20 15.41 -30.08 -3.34
C ALA A 20 16.15 -28.78 -3.74
N ILE A 21 17.07 -28.86 -4.70
CA ILE A 21 17.78 -27.69 -5.24
C ILE A 21 16.82 -26.77 -5.99
N LEU A 22 15.93 -27.30 -6.83
CA LEU A 22 14.93 -26.51 -7.58
C LEU A 22 13.96 -25.80 -6.63
N ILE A 23 13.49 -26.49 -5.59
CA ILE A 23 12.67 -25.89 -4.52
C ILE A 23 13.47 -24.78 -3.82
N ASN A 24 14.73 -25.04 -3.45
CA ASN A 24 15.56 -24.07 -2.74
C ASN A 24 15.85 -22.81 -3.58
N ILE A 25 16.05 -22.94 -4.90
CA ILE A 25 16.24 -21.79 -5.81
C ILE A 25 14.94 -20.99 -5.94
N SER A 26 13.79 -21.65 -6.07
CA SER A 26 12.48 -20.99 -6.17
C SER A 26 12.08 -20.25 -4.89
N THR A 27 12.62 -20.64 -3.72
CA THR A 27 12.29 -20.04 -2.41
C THR A 27 13.07 -18.77 -2.06
N ARG A 28 13.99 -18.30 -2.92
CA ARG A 28 14.95 -17.23 -2.56
C ARG A 28 14.44 -15.81 -2.70
N LYS A 29 13.34 -15.57 -3.42
CA LYS A 29 12.85 -14.20 -3.60
C LYS A 29 12.46 -13.59 -2.26
N SER A 30 12.98 -12.42 -1.98
CA SER A 30 12.55 -11.61 -0.86
C SER A 30 11.10 -11.14 -1.07
N PRO A 31 10.37 -10.78 -0.01
CA PRO A 31 9.08 -10.12 -0.10
C PRO A 31 9.06 -8.96 -1.13
N TYR A 32 10.08 -8.11 -1.07
CA TYR A 32 10.21 -6.94 -1.94
C TYR A 32 10.39 -7.33 -3.40
N GLU A 33 11.36 -8.21 -3.71
CA GLU A 33 11.61 -8.68 -5.09
C GLU A 33 10.37 -9.33 -5.70
N LEU A 34 9.58 -10.05 -4.90
CA LEU A 34 8.32 -10.64 -5.38
C LEU A 34 7.32 -9.56 -5.83
N VAL A 35 7.16 -8.48 -5.06
CA VAL A 35 6.19 -7.42 -5.40
C VAL A 35 6.73 -6.54 -6.52
N GLU A 36 8.02 -6.22 -6.53
CA GLU A 36 8.68 -5.47 -7.60
C GLU A 36 8.44 -6.11 -8.98
N GLU A 37 8.57 -7.43 -9.08
CA GLU A 37 8.28 -8.15 -10.33
C GLU A 37 6.82 -8.11 -10.76
N MET A 38 5.88 -7.95 -9.81
CA MET A 38 4.44 -7.89 -10.09
C MET A 38 3.99 -6.47 -10.48
N ARG A 39 4.76 -5.43 -10.14
CA ARG A 39 4.46 -4.01 -10.43
C ARG A 39 5.05 -3.57 -11.78
N ASP A 40 4.71 -4.32 -12.83
CA ASP A 40 5.13 -4.01 -14.20
C ASP A 40 4.71 -2.58 -14.61
N GLY A 41 5.56 -1.93 -15.40
CA GLY A 41 5.35 -0.55 -15.86
C GLY A 41 5.71 0.55 -14.84
N THR A 42 6.12 0.20 -13.62
CA THR A 42 6.67 1.15 -12.64
C THR A 42 8.19 1.22 -12.79
N VAL A 43 8.74 2.42 -12.82
CA VAL A 43 10.20 2.64 -12.85
C VAL A 43 10.68 3.23 -11.53
N ASP A 44 11.98 3.08 -11.25
CA ASP A 44 12.62 3.52 -9.99
C ASP A 44 11.84 3.03 -8.75
N TYR A 45 11.42 1.77 -8.79
CA TYR A 45 10.71 1.11 -7.70
C TYR A 45 11.65 0.94 -6.50
N GLU A 46 11.22 1.38 -5.32
CA GLU A 46 12.05 1.45 -4.12
C GLU A 46 11.24 1.05 -2.88
N LEU A 47 11.89 0.36 -1.95
CA LEU A 47 11.33 0.03 -0.65
C LEU A 47 11.46 1.23 0.31
N ILE A 48 10.33 1.78 0.74
CA ILE A 48 10.27 2.81 1.79
C ILE A 48 10.44 2.15 3.16
N SER A 49 9.60 1.14 3.43
CA SER A 49 9.57 0.44 4.70
C SER A 49 8.89 -0.93 4.59
N SER A 50 9.05 -1.76 5.61
CA SER A 50 8.33 -3.01 5.73
C SER A 50 7.88 -3.22 7.17
N ASN A 51 6.69 -3.77 7.34
CA ASN A 51 6.13 -4.08 8.65
C ASN A 51 5.64 -5.53 8.69
N LYS A 52 6.12 -6.30 9.67
CA LYS A 52 5.74 -7.69 9.83
C LYS A 52 4.64 -7.81 10.87
N THR A 53 3.53 -8.42 10.48
CA THR A 53 2.38 -8.71 11.33
C THR A 53 2.15 -10.22 11.42
N ASP A 54 1.15 -10.64 12.18
CA ASP A 54 0.73 -12.04 12.23
C ASP A 54 0.09 -12.49 10.91
N ASP A 55 -0.55 -11.55 10.19
CA ASP A 55 -1.19 -11.83 8.91
C ASP A 55 -0.23 -11.92 7.73
N GLY A 56 0.93 -11.24 7.81
CA GLY A 56 1.89 -11.20 6.70
C GLY A 56 2.98 -10.15 6.88
N ILE A 57 3.56 -9.74 5.75
CA ILE A 57 4.52 -8.63 5.70
C ILE A 57 3.91 -7.58 4.79
N PHE A 58 3.65 -6.40 5.35
CA PHE A 58 3.34 -5.20 4.59
C PHE A 58 4.63 -4.60 4.04
N LEU A 59 4.58 -4.20 2.78
CA LEU A 59 5.63 -3.52 2.06
C LEU A 59 5.07 -2.17 1.63
N TYR A 60 5.78 -1.14 2.01
CA TYR A 60 5.50 0.24 1.63
C TYR A 60 6.58 0.62 0.62
N THR A 61 6.17 0.89 -0.61
CA THR A 61 7.10 1.13 -1.71
C THR A 61 6.70 2.38 -2.48
N SER A 62 7.64 2.95 -3.20
CA SER A 62 7.39 4.04 -4.13
C SER A 62 7.95 3.71 -5.50
N GLY A 63 7.43 4.37 -6.51
CA GLY A 63 8.01 4.35 -7.85
C GLY A 63 7.50 5.53 -8.67
N ILE A 64 7.79 5.48 -9.97
CA ILE A 64 7.39 6.53 -10.91
C ILE A 64 6.62 5.88 -12.05
N VAL A 65 5.53 6.53 -12.46
CA VAL A 65 4.64 6.08 -13.53
C VAL A 65 4.41 7.19 -14.57
N ASN A 66 3.55 6.91 -15.55
CA ASN A 66 3.11 7.90 -16.55
C ASN A 66 4.23 8.61 -17.32
N LYS A 67 5.26 7.85 -17.72
CA LYS A 67 6.47 8.31 -18.42
C LYS A 67 7.34 9.24 -17.56
N HIS A 68 7.61 8.85 -16.32
CA HIS A 68 8.47 9.58 -15.38
C HIS A 68 7.89 10.92 -14.92
N ARG A 69 6.55 11.00 -14.79
CA ARG A 69 5.86 12.26 -14.44
C ARG A 69 5.26 12.24 -13.06
N ASP A 70 4.72 11.10 -12.65
CA ASP A 70 3.89 11.00 -11.46
C ASP A 70 4.51 9.99 -10.49
N ASN A 71 4.55 10.37 -9.22
CA ASN A 71 5.00 9.49 -8.14
C ASN A 71 3.83 8.58 -7.77
N ILE A 72 4.11 7.30 -7.61
CA ILE A 72 3.14 6.33 -7.09
C ILE A 72 3.69 5.71 -5.81
N TYR A 73 2.80 5.50 -4.85
CA TYR A 73 3.11 4.88 -3.56
C TYR A 73 2.22 3.67 -3.37
N TYR A 74 2.79 2.55 -2.95
CA TYR A 74 2.06 1.30 -2.79
C TYR A 74 2.04 0.83 -1.35
N VAL A 75 0.95 0.16 -1.01
CA VAL A 75 0.85 -0.72 0.16
C VAL A 75 0.55 -2.11 -0.38
N ASP A 76 1.51 -3.02 -0.22
CA ASP A 76 1.41 -4.39 -0.66
C ASP A 76 1.59 -5.35 0.51
N MET A 77 0.84 -6.45 0.51
CA MET A 77 0.92 -7.47 1.54
C MET A 77 1.36 -8.80 0.94
N VAL A 78 2.35 -9.43 1.57
CA VAL A 78 2.79 -10.79 1.21
C VAL A 78 2.68 -11.73 2.39
N LYS A 79 2.38 -13.01 2.12
CA LYS A 79 2.37 -14.08 3.13
C LYS A 79 3.48 -15.08 2.86
N LYS A 80 4.13 -15.52 3.94
CA LYS A 80 5.11 -16.61 3.86
C LYS A 80 4.40 -17.95 3.64
N THR A 81 4.89 -18.73 2.70
CA THR A 81 4.42 -20.09 2.39
C THR A 81 5.57 -21.09 2.58
N LEU A 82 5.27 -22.39 2.43
CA LEU A 82 6.31 -23.43 2.46
C LEU A 82 7.37 -23.24 1.37
N THR A 83 7.00 -22.60 0.26
CA THR A 83 7.83 -22.46 -0.95
C THR A 83 8.34 -21.03 -1.18
N GLY A 84 8.22 -20.12 -0.20
CA GLY A 84 8.70 -18.73 -0.32
C GLY A 84 7.65 -17.73 0.18
N TYR A 85 7.35 -16.73 -0.65
CA TYR A 85 6.32 -15.72 -0.38
C TYR A 85 5.28 -15.72 -1.49
N LYS A 86 4.05 -15.31 -1.15
CA LYS A 86 2.95 -15.09 -2.09
C LYS A 86 2.40 -13.67 -1.86
N TRP A 87 2.25 -12.91 -2.93
CA TRP A 87 1.51 -11.64 -2.89
C TRP A 87 0.03 -11.93 -2.69
N VAL A 88 -0.56 -11.33 -1.65
CA VAL A 88 -1.97 -11.58 -1.29
C VAL A 88 -2.90 -10.45 -1.66
N GLY A 89 -2.35 -9.26 -1.91
CA GLY A 89 -3.11 -8.08 -2.29
C GLY A 89 -2.36 -6.81 -1.99
N GLY A 90 -2.92 -5.70 -2.44
CA GLY A 90 -2.38 -4.37 -2.25
C GLY A 90 -2.80 -3.42 -3.34
N GLY A 91 -2.51 -2.15 -3.16
CA GLY A 91 -2.90 -1.09 -4.07
C GLY A 91 -1.92 0.05 -4.06
N GLY A 92 -2.08 0.95 -5.03
CA GLY A 92 -1.23 2.11 -5.21
C GLY A 92 -2.04 3.39 -5.25
N HIS A 93 -1.41 4.47 -4.81
CA HIS A 93 -1.94 5.83 -4.84
C HIS A 93 -0.97 6.71 -5.62
N ILE A 94 -1.46 7.40 -6.65
CA ILE A 94 -0.67 8.28 -7.50
C ILE A 94 -0.82 9.70 -6.97
N ASN A 95 0.25 10.49 -6.96
CA ASN A 95 0.20 11.88 -6.53
C ASN A 95 -0.74 12.76 -7.36
N ARG A 96 -0.86 12.47 -8.66
CA ARG A 96 -1.74 13.19 -9.59
C ARG A 96 -2.34 12.19 -10.58
N ASP A 97 -3.56 11.73 -10.32
CA ASP A 97 -4.24 10.73 -11.15
C ASP A 97 -5.11 11.34 -12.27
N LEU A 98 -5.30 12.66 -12.25
CA LEU A 98 -6.10 13.36 -13.24
C LEU A 98 -5.22 14.09 -14.28
N PRO A 99 -5.68 14.27 -15.52
CA PRO A 99 -5.02 15.17 -16.45
C PRO A 99 -4.92 16.55 -15.78
N LYS A 100 -3.77 17.23 -15.96
CA LYS A 100 -3.44 18.57 -15.39
C LYS A 100 -4.52 19.65 -15.50
N GLU A 101 -5.58 19.39 -16.27
CA GLU A 101 -6.70 20.27 -16.52
C GLU A 101 -7.79 20.21 -15.42
N SER A 102 -7.72 19.28 -14.46
CA SER A 102 -8.58 19.33 -13.27
C SER A 102 -7.86 20.08 -12.13
N GLU A 103 -8.34 21.28 -11.83
CA GLU A 103 -7.86 22.14 -10.74
C GLU A 103 -7.79 21.40 -9.39
N GLU A 104 -8.65 20.40 -9.17
CA GLU A 104 -8.70 19.60 -7.94
C GLU A 104 -7.40 18.83 -7.63
N SER A 105 -6.61 18.46 -8.64
CA SER A 105 -5.42 17.59 -8.48
C SER A 105 -4.08 18.33 -8.32
N GLU A 106 -4.03 19.64 -8.62
CA GLU A 106 -2.77 20.40 -8.55
C GLU A 106 -2.54 21.06 -7.19
N ASP A 107 -3.62 21.44 -6.47
CA ASP A 107 -3.55 22.24 -5.22
C ASP A 107 -4.17 21.54 -4.00
N PHE A 108 -4.10 20.20 -3.94
CA PHE A 108 -4.60 19.46 -2.78
C PHE A 108 -3.69 19.59 -1.56
N ILE A 109 -4.29 19.55 -0.36
CA ILE A 109 -3.57 19.48 0.92
C ILE A 109 -3.23 18.04 1.22
N ILE A 110 -4.25 17.18 1.17
CA ILE A 110 -4.11 15.74 1.25
C ILE A 110 -4.93 15.05 0.17
N SER A 111 -4.46 13.91 -0.30
CA SER A 111 -5.24 12.97 -1.11
C SER A 111 -5.38 11.66 -0.37
N MET A 112 -6.41 10.88 -0.68
CA MET A 112 -6.72 9.63 -0.01
C MET A 112 -7.31 8.63 -1.00
N GLN A 113 -6.96 7.35 -0.81
CA GLN A 113 -7.59 6.22 -1.46
C GLN A 113 -7.81 5.12 -0.42
N LEU A 114 -8.86 4.33 -0.62
CA LEU A 114 -9.19 3.20 0.22
C LEU A 114 -8.83 1.90 -0.50
N LEU A 115 -8.09 1.03 0.19
CA LEU A 115 -7.91 -0.37 -0.19
C LEU A 115 -8.91 -1.19 0.62
N ASN A 116 -10.11 -1.29 0.07
CA ASN A 116 -11.23 -2.04 0.62
C ASN A 116 -11.54 -3.31 -0.21
N GLU A 117 -10.59 -3.76 -1.05
CA GLU A 117 -10.82 -4.88 -1.94
C GLU A 117 -11.32 -6.14 -1.19
N GLU A 118 -12.14 -6.95 -1.87
CA GLU A 118 -12.65 -8.26 -1.41
C GLU A 118 -11.55 -9.26 -1.00
N GLN A 119 -10.29 -8.92 -1.27
CA GLN A 119 -9.14 -9.63 -0.77
C GLN A 119 -9.03 -9.27 0.71
N HIS A 120 -9.31 -10.20 1.63
CA HIS A 120 -9.20 -10.07 3.09
C HIS A 120 -7.79 -9.71 3.61
N ILE A 121 -7.22 -8.61 3.12
CA ILE A 121 -6.07 -7.90 3.68
C ILE A 121 -6.62 -6.86 4.66
N THR A 122 -5.84 -6.51 5.67
CA THR A 122 -6.22 -5.46 6.64
C THR A 122 -6.65 -4.21 5.88
N PRO A 123 -7.91 -3.75 6.03
CA PRO A 123 -8.38 -2.60 5.28
C PRO A 123 -7.50 -1.39 5.53
N THR A 124 -7.19 -0.64 4.48
CA THR A 124 -6.11 0.36 4.52
C THR A 124 -6.54 1.62 3.79
N ALA A 125 -6.37 2.78 4.43
CA ALA A 125 -6.35 4.06 3.73
C ALA A 125 -4.90 4.46 3.50
N LEU A 126 -4.61 5.00 2.33
CA LEU A 126 -3.31 5.53 1.97
C LEU A 126 -3.48 6.82 1.19
N GLY A 127 -2.45 7.64 1.17
CA GLY A 127 -2.49 8.87 0.41
C GLY A 127 -1.26 9.73 0.57
N ILE A 128 -1.35 10.96 0.08
CA ILE A 128 -0.23 11.90 0.07
C ILE A 128 -0.63 13.19 0.79
N ILE A 129 0.28 13.72 1.58
CA ILE A 129 0.24 15.08 2.11
C ILE A 129 1.15 15.92 1.23
N SER A 130 0.60 16.96 0.62
CA SER A 130 1.32 17.88 -0.29
C SER A 130 1.61 19.24 0.36
N ASP A 131 0.82 19.65 1.36
CA ASP A 131 1.09 20.87 2.11
C ASP A 131 2.16 20.64 3.20
N GLU A 132 3.34 21.25 3.01
CA GLU A 132 4.48 21.19 3.93
C GLU A 132 4.14 21.68 5.35
N LYS A 133 3.10 22.51 5.51
CA LYS A 133 2.64 23.02 6.81
C LYS A 133 1.90 21.97 7.64
N VAL A 134 1.44 20.89 7.01
CA VAL A 134 0.77 19.78 7.69
C VAL A 134 1.82 18.95 8.43
N ILE A 135 1.66 18.90 9.75
CA ILE A 135 2.56 18.18 10.66
C ILE A 135 2.05 16.78 11.00
N GLY A 136 0.76 16.52 10.77
CA GLY A 136 0.17 15.20 10.94
C GLY A 136 -1.27 15.14 10.45
N ILE A 137 -1.79 13.91 10.39
CA ILE A 137 -3.20 13.65 10.10
C ILE A 137 -3.72 12.54 11.02
N SER A 138 -5.04 12.45 11.19
CA SER A 138 -5.72 11.26 11.71
C SER A 138 -6.91 10.92 10.82
N ILE A 139 -7.24 9.63 10.71
CA ILE A 139 -8.40 9.14 9.95
C ILE A 139 -9.15 8.17 10.86
N ASP A 140 -10.39 8.53 11.18
CA ASP A 140 -11.18 7.88 12.21
C ASP A 140 -12.54 7.44 11.66
N ILE A 141 -13.03 6.30 12.16
CA ILE A 141 -14.41 5.84 11.99
C ILE A 141 -15.11 6.04 13.34
N LEU A 142 -16.41 6.37 13.35
CA LEU A 142 -17.12 6.55 14.61
C LEU A 142 -17.00 5.28 15.45
N ASP A 143 -16.50 5.44 16.68
CA ASP A 143 -16.29 4.42 17.72
C ASP A 143 -14.90 3.77 17.82
N GLU A 144 -13.97 4.03 16.89
CA GLU A 144 -12.56 3.63 17.04
C GLU A 144 -11.65 4.87 17.19
N LEU A 145 -11.03 4.99 18.37
CA LEU A 145 -10.09 6.08 18.69
C LEU A 145 -8.78 5.91 17.91
N SER A 146 -8.50 6.84 17.00
CA SER A 146 -7.21 7.07 16.35
C SER A 146 -6.57 5.82 15.76
N ASN A 147 -6.95 5.48 14.52
CA ASN A 147 -6.11 4.57 13.76
C ASN A 147 -4.72 5.19 13.61
N LYS A 148 -3.69 4.44 13.99
CA LYS A 148 -2.32 4.95 14.00
C LYS A 148 -1.89 5.26 12.57
N VAL A 149 -1.86 6.53 12.24
CA VAL A 149 -1.30 6.99 10.97
C VAL A 149 0.22 6.82 11.01
N THR A 150 0.74 6.14 10.00
CA THR A 150 2.18 6.10 9.76
C THR A 150 2.50 7.00 8.59
N ILE A 151 3.42 7.95 8.79
CA ILE A 151 3.83 8.92 7.78
C ILE A 151 5.28 8.64 7.41
N TYR A 152 5.54 8.57 6.11
CA TYR A 152 6.83 8.40 5.48
C TYR A 152 7.16 9.61 4.62
N ASN A 153 8.45 9.83 4.38
CA ASN A 153 8.87 10.78 3.36
C ASN A 153 8.47 10.23 1.98
N GLY A 154 7.93 11.11 1.12
CA GLY A 154 7.67 10.79 -0.27
C GLY A 154 8.95 10.76 -1.12
N ARG A 155 8.79 10.54 -2.43
CA ARG A 155 9.88 10.68 -3.41
C ARG A 155 10.23 12.14 -3.67
N ASP A 156 9.25 13.03 -3.62
CA ASP A 156 9.46 14.48 -3.61
C ASP A 156 9.62 14.95 -2.16
N GLU A 157 10.57 15.85 -1.89
CA GLU A 157 10.81 16.41 -0.55
C GLU A 157 9.58 17.14 0.01
N LYS A 158 8.67 17.57 -0.86
CA LYS A 158 7.42 18.24 -0.50
C LYS A 158 6.27 17.27 -0.22
N GLU A 159 6.41 16.01 -0.64
CA GLU A 159 5.38 15.00 -0.47
C GLU A 159 5.67 14.15 0.76
N LYS A 160 4.63 13.85 1.53
CA LYS A 160 4.68 12.78 2.54
C LYS A 160 3.67 11.72 2.18
N PHE A 161 4.09 10.46 2.21
CA PHE A 161 3.21 9.31 2.01
C PHE A 161 2.68 8.86 3.36
N TYR A 162 1.37 8.66 3.49
CA TYR A 162 0.79 8.16 4.73
C TYR A 162 -0.01 6.88 4.52
N VAL A 163 -0.08 6.08 5.58
CA VAL A 163 -0.85 4.84 5.62
C VAL A 163 -1.58 4.73 6.96
N VAL A 164 -2.83 4.28 6.89
CA VAL A 164 -3.70 3.99 8.02
C VAL A 164 -4.27 2.59 7.84
N HIS A 165 -3.94 1.69 8.75
CA HIS A 165 -4.53 0.35 8.81
C HIS A 165 -5.70 0.38 9.79
N PHE A 166 -6.84 -0.17 9.36
CA PHE A 166 -8.05 -0.27 10.17
C PHE A 166 -8.18 -1.67 10.75
N GLU A 167 -8.64 -1.77 11.99
CA GLU A 167 -8.92 -3.06 12.63
C GLU A 167 -10.27 -3.64 12.16
N GLY A 168 -11.24 -2.75 11.89
CA GLY A 168 -12.57 -3.10 11.37
C GLY A 168 -12.68 -3.07 9.85
N ASP A 169 -13.80 -3.61 9.35
CA ASP A 169 -14.20 -3.47 7.95
C ASP A 169 -14.61 -2.01 7.67
N ILE A 170 -14.09 -1.47 6.58
CA ILE A 170 -14.31 -0.09 6.13
C ILE A 170 -15.07 -0.02 4.80
N ALA A 171 -15.44 -1.16 4.22
CA ALA A 171 -16.17 -1.20 2.96
C ALA A 171 -17.55 -0.56 3.08
N ASP A 172 -18.21 -0.69 4.23
CA ASP A 172 -19.60 -0.25 4.45
C ASP A 172 -19.74 0.94 5.42
N VAL A 173 -18.63 1.59 5.80
CA VAL A 173 -18.70 2.71 6.76
C VAL A 173 -19.39 3.92 6.12
N PRO A 174 -20.29 4.61 6.83
CA PRO A 174 -21.06 5.71 6.26
C PRO A 174 -20.25 7.01 6.10
N TYR A 175 -19.13 7.14 6.81
CA TYR A 175 -18.23 8.28 6.73
C TYR A 175 -16.85 7.97 7.31
N LEU A 176 -15.90 8.84 6.97
CA LEU A 176 -14.60 8.96 7.60
C LEU A 176 -14.40 10.38 8.14
N ILE A 177 -13.83 10.48 9.34
CA ILE A 177 -13.41 11.76 9.92
C ILE A 177 -11.92 11.91 9.68
N VAL A 178 -11.54 12.89 8.87
CA VAL A 178 -10.15 13.20 8.55
C VAL A 178 -9.74 14.47 9.30
N ARG A 179 -8.78 14.35 10.21
CA ARG A 179 -8.22 15.49 10.96
C ARG A 179 -6.87 15.84 10.38
N ILE A 180 -6.68 17.11 10.04
CA ILE A 180 -5.44 17.65 9.48
C ILE A 180 -4.85 18.60 10.54
N MET A 181 -3.65 18.27 11.00
CA MET A 181 -2.95 19.01 12.05
C MET A 181 -1.87 19.89 11.42
N TYR A 182 -1.92 21.18 11.74
CA TYR A 182 -0.93 22.18 11.34
C TYR A 182 -0.06 22.60 12.53
N ALA A 183 1.09 23.19 12.25
CA ALA A 183 1.90 23.83 13.28
C ALA A 183 1.12 24.93 14.02
N GLY A 184 1.32 25.05 15.33
CA GLY A 184 0.65 26.06 16.17
C GLY A 184 -0.76 25.67 16.62
N ASP A 185 -1.02 24.37 16.81
CA ASP A 185 -2.27 23.79 17.35
C ASP A 185 -3.53 24.08 16.52
N ARG A 186 -3.37 24.44 15.24
CA ARG A 186 -4.50 24.54 14.30
C ARG A 186 -4.86 23.14 13.80
N GLU A 187 -6.09 22.73 14.05
CA GLU A 187 -6.69 21.51 13.53
C GLU A 187 -7.83 21.86 12.56
N VAL A 188 -7.89 21.12 11.47
CA VAL A 188 -9.00 21.12 10.52
C VAL A 188 -9.63 19.74 10.54
N VAL A 189 -10.96 19.68 10.56
CA VAL A 189 -11.71 18.42 10.48
C VAL A 189 -12.51 18.40 9.19
N PHE A 190 -12.24 17.42 8.35
CA PHE A 190 -13.00 17.12 7.15
C PHE A 190 -13.82 15.85 7.37
N LEU A 191 -15.12 15.93 7.11
CA LEU A 191 -16.03 14.80 7.21
C LEU A 191 -16.34 14.28 5.81
N SER A 192 -15.79 13.12 5.46
CA SER A 192 -16.05 12.46 4.17
C SER A 192 -17.35 11.68 4.26
N THR A 193 -18.39 12.11 3.54
CA THR A 193 -19.74 11.51 3.55
C THR A 193 -20.28 11.31 2.13
N ASP A 194 -21.35 10.53 2.00
CA ASP A 194 -22.15 10.38 0.77
C ASP A 194 -21.31 10.09 -0.49
N GLU A 195 -21.12 11.09 -1.36
CA GLU A 195 -20.40 10.95 -2.62
C GLU A 195 -18.91 10.64 -2.40
N ASP A 196 -18.29 11.24 -1.38
CA ASP A 196 -16.88 11.00 -1.09
C ASP A 196 -16.66 9.55 -0.66
N MET A 197 -17.52 9.06 0.24
CA MET A 197 -17.46 7.66 0.68
C MET A 197 -17.72 6.71 -0.47
N LYS A 198 -18.70 7.00 -1.33
CA LYS A 198 -18.95 6.19 -2.52
C LYS A 198 -17.73 6.12 -3.43
N ARG A 199 -17.02 7.24 -3.64
CA ARG A 199 -15.78 7.27 -4.44
C ARG A 199 -14.70 6.43 -3.80
N LEU A 200 -14.46 6.60 -2.50
CA LEU A 200 -13.47 5.83 -1.75
C LEU A 200 -13.79 4.33 -1.77
N GLN A 201 -15.06 3.96 -1.62
CA GLN A 201 -15.53 2.57 -1.66
C GLN A 201 -15.40 1.94 -3.05
N GLU A 202 -15.46 2.73 -4.12
CA GLU A 202 -15.15 2.30 -5.48
C GLU A 202 -13.63 2.24 -5.75
N GLY A 203 -12.78 2.48 -4.74
CA GLY A 203 -11.33 2.50 -4.85
C GLY A 203 -10.78 3.75 -5.56
N LYS A 204 -11.61 4.78 -5.76
CA LYS A 204 -11.19 6.03 -6.40
C LYS A 204 -10.50 6.96 -5.42
N GLN A 205 -9.64 7.80 -5.95
CA GLN A 205 -8.96 8.83 -5.18
C GLN A 205 -9.92 9.98 -4.83
N LEU A 206 -9.74 10.48 -3.61
CA LEU A 206 -10.33 11.71 -3.09
C LEU A 206 -9.21 12.72 -2.86
N TYR A 207 -9.44 13.97 -3.26
CA TYR A 207 -8.53 15.09 -3.03
C TYR A 207 -9.23 16.07 -2.09
N ILE A 208 -8.53 16.53 -1.05
CA ILE A 208 -9.02 17.48 -0.05
C ILE A 208 -8.18 18.75 -0.17
N ASN A 209 -8.85 19.83 -0.55
CA ASN A 209 -8.26 21.13 -0.83
C ASN A 209 -8.77 22.16 0.19
N GLU A 210 -8.22 23.38 0.20
CA GLU A 210 -8.65 24.44 1.12
C GLU A 210 -10.17 24.72 1.03
N GLU A 211 -10.74 24.69 -0.17
CA GLU A 211 -12.18 24.93 -0.40
C GLU A 211 -13.09 23.84 0.22
N ASN A 212 -12.57 22.62 0.40
CA ASN A 212 -13.32 21.51 1.00
C ASN A 212 -13.36 21.61 2.53
N ILE A 213 -12.42 22.36 3.10
CA ILE A 213 -12.19 22.48 4.54
C ILE A 213 -13.00 23.64 5.16
N GLU A 214 -13.35 24.65 4.38
CA GLU A 214 -14.04 25.86 4.86
C GLU A 214 -15.57 25.79 4.82
N LYS A 215 -16.15 24.64 4.43
CA LYS A 215 -17.60 24.40 4.39
C LYS A 215 -18.12 23.77 5.67
#